data_AF-A0AAU4H0I8-F1
#
_entry.id   AF-A0AAU4H0I8-F1
#
_cell.length_a   1.000
_cell.length_b   1.000
_cell.length_c   1.000
_cell.angle_alpha   90.00
_cell.angle_beta   90.00
_cell.angle_gamma   90.00
#
_symmetry.space_group_name_H-M   'P 1'
#
loop_
_entity.id
_entity.type
_entity.pdbx_description
1 polymer ?
#
loop_
_entity_poly.entity_id
_entity_poly.type
_entity_poly.pdbx_seq_one_letter_code
_entity_poly.pdbx_strand_id
1 'polypeptide(L)'
;MSLTGTSFLYTAVVLTIVALILPLVLWSRMRGPKAVRVAARALMLLFAQATAVTLVFVMVNNQNNLYDSWADLLGTGNHVQQAANLGRNGTGNISLNRLPKVKQAFSPAEGPGMRAAGGVEVTQLKGRVSGVDAEVYVWLPPQYKEPAYRHHKFPVVELLPGYPGSAKAWFGSLHANEQLLPLMRSGRVAPFILVAPRTNLLAGVDTGCANITGTVNADTWLSVDVPKMVMDNFRAEPAPSGWAVAGYSAGAHCAVKLAVAHPDRYRAAVGMSGYNDPIGERNSLAAASPALRAANNPYLLLKGKKTPPPIALYISGEAGDGYEAGTALASVAEAPTTVHVVFLPRSDGGHTMALWRPQVKAVFRWLTLEMGKNHPHAKTGTTTTPHARSTSGSTHAELASGTASRAGAARKR
;
A
#
# COMPACT_ATOMS: atom_id res chain seq x y z
N MET A 1 0.90 26.33 1.34
CA MET A 1 0.48 25.45 0.23
C MET A 1 1.03 24.05 0.50
N SER A 2 0.23 22.99 0.35
CA SER A 2 0.71 21.61 0.47
C SER A 2 1.73 21.31 -0.63
N LEU A 3 2.76 20.52 -0.31
CA LEU A 3 3.80 20.12 -1.27
C LEU A 3 3.24 19.23 -2.39
N THR A 4 2.16 18.51 -2.08
CA THR A 4 1.40 17.66 -3.02
C THR A 4 0.19 18.39 -3.62
N GLY A 5 0.02 19.68 -3.33
CA GLY A 5 -1.12 20.47 -3.81
C GLY A 5 -1.01 20.79 -5.31
N THR A 6 -2.12 20.66 -6.03
CA THR A 6 -2.22 21.06 -7.45
C THR A 6 -1.92 22.54 -7.65
N SER A 7 -2.34 23.38 -6.70
CA SER A 7 -2.03 24.81 -6.70
C SER A 7 -0.53 25.09 -6.67
N PHE A 8 0.23 24.34 -5.86
CA PHE A 8 1.68 24.53 -5.76
C PHE A 8 2.39 24.11 -7.06
N LEU A 9 1.95 23.00 -7.66
CA LEU A 9 2.45 22.57 -8.96
C LEU A 9 2.20 23.64 -10.04
N TYR A 10 0.98 24.18 -10.13
CA TYR A 10 0.68 25.24 -11.10
C TYR A 10 1.50 26.50 -10.86
N THR A 11 1.66 26.91 -9.59
CA THR A 11 2.54 28.03 -9.26
C THR A 11 3.98 27.76 -9.70
N ALA A 12 4.51 26.56 -9.47
CA ALA A 12 5.86 26.20 -9.92
C ALA A 12 5.99 26.28 -11.44
N VAL A 13 5.03 25.73 -12.20
CA VAL A 13 5.00 25.81 -13.67
C VAL A 13 4.98 27.26 -14.15
N VAL A 14 4.10 28.10 -13.60
CA VAL A 14 4.00 29.51 -13.97
C VAL A 14 5.30 30.25 -13.66
N LEU A 15 5.88 30.01 -12.48
CA LEU A 15 7.16 30.62 -12.11
C LEU A 15 8.30 30.21 -13.04
N THR A 16 8.37 28.93 -13.45
CA THR A 16 9.36 28.47 -14.42
C THR A 16 9.18 29.16 -15.78
N ILE A 17 7.93 29.30 -16.27
CA ILE A 17 7.64 30.01 -17.53
C ILE A 17 8.09 31.47 -17.42
N VAL A 18 7.74 32.16 -16.34
CA VAL A 18 8.17 33.54 -16.09
C VAL A 18 9.70 33.64 -16.03
N ALA A 19 10.36 32.69 -15.37
CA ALA A 19 11.81 32.67 -15.24
C ALA A 19 12.55 32.45 -16.58
N LEU A 20 11.92 31.80 -17.56
CA LEU A 20 12.44 31.68 -18.92
C LEU A 20 12.19 32.95 -19.74
N ILE A 21 11.05 33.62 -19.56
CA ILE A 21 10.69 34.85 -20.28
C ILE A 21 11.52 36.04 -19.79
N LEU A 22 11.78 36.16 -18.48
CA LEU A 22 12.47 37.29 -17.87
C LEU A 22 13.84 37.60 -18.54
N PRO A 23 14.77 36.64 -18.69
CA PRO A 23 16.00 36.86 -19.44
C PRO A 23 15.72 37.31 -20.88
N LEU A 24 14.82 36.64 -21.60
CA LEU A 24 14.55 36.96 -23.01
C LEU A 24 14.09 38.42 -23.21
N VAL A 25 13.27 38.93 -22.28
CA VAL A 25 12.70 40.29 -22.38
C VAL A 25 13.61 41.36 -21.79
N LEU A 26 14.26 41.08 -20.66
CA LEU A 26 14.95 42.11 -19.86
C LEU A 26 16.47 42.15 -20.09
N TRP A 27 17.08 41.10 -20.66
CA TRP A 27 18.54 40.99 -20.75
C TRP A 27 19.23 42.18 -21.42
N SER A 28 18.64 42.69 -22.50
CA SER A 28 19.12 43.84 -23.26
C SER A 28 18.56 45.18 -22.77
N ARG A 29 17.49 45.18 -21.97
CA ARG A 29 16.77 46.39 -21.54
C ARG A 29 17.28 46.97 -20.22
N MET A 30 18.13 46.25 -19.47
CA MET A 30 18.68 46.73 -18.20
C MET A 30 19.67 47.88 -18.38
N ARG A 31 19.29 49.05 -17.88
CA ARG A 31 20.13 50.25 -17.79
C ARG A 31 20.76 50.35 -16.40
N GLY A 32 21.85 51.09 -16.27
CA GLY A 32 22.54 51.33 -15.00
C GLY A 32 23.99 50.79 -14.96
N PRO A 33 24.65 50.89 -13.78
CA PRO A 33 26.05 50.52 -13.61
C PRO A 33 26.34 49.06 -14.00
N LYS A 34 27.54 48.79 -14.51
CA LYS A 34 27.94 47.44 -14.97
C LYS A 34 27.73 46.37 -13.90
N ALA A 35 28.08 46.67 -12.64
CA ALA A 35 27.89 45.75 -11.52
C ALA A 35 26.42 45.37 -11.30
N VAL A 36 25.51 46.35 -11.34
CA VAL A 36 24.06 46.13 -11.16
C VAL A 36 23.51 45.25 -12.29
N ARG A 37 23.91 45.52 -13.54
CA ARG A 37 23.48 44.70 -14.69
C ARG A 37 23.96 43.26 -14.60
N VAL A 38 25.22 43.05 -14.18
CA VAL A 38 25.78 41.71 -14.00
C VAL A 38 25.06 40.97 -12.87
N ALA A 39 24.85 41.64 -11.73
CA ALA A 39 24.11 41.06 -10.61
C ALA A 39 22.68 40.69 -10.99
N ALA A 40 21.94 41.57 -11.68
CA ALA A 40 20.58 41.30 -12.14
C ALA A 40 20.51 40.13 -13.13
N ARG A 41 21.47 40.03 -14.06
CA ARG A 41 21.58 38.88 -14.99
C ARG A 41 21.85 37.58 -14.24
N ALA A 42 22.77 37.60 -13.29
CA ALA A 42 23.07 36.45 -12.45
C ALA A 42 21.84 36.01 -11.65
N LEU A 43 21.10 36.96 -11.05
CA LEU A 43 19.86 36.68 -10.32
C LEU A 43 18.78 36.08 -11.22
N MET A 44 18.60 36.58 -12.45
CA MET A 44 17.64 35.98 -13.39
C MET A 44 18.01 34.54 -13.76
N LEU A 45 19.30 34.25 -13.99
CA LEU A 45 19.76 32.89 -14.28
C LEU A 45 19.58 31.96 -13.08
N LEU A 46 19.93 32.43 -11.87
CA LEU A 46 19.74 31.68 -10.64
C LEU A 46 18.25 31.41 -10.38
N PHE A 47 17.39 32.40 -10.65
CA PHE A 47 15.94 32.25 -10.53
C PHE A 47 15.40 31.21 -11.54
N ALA A 48 15.87 31.22 -12.79
CA ALA A 48 15.52 30.21 -13.79
C ALA A 48 15.98 28.80 -13.38
N GLN A 49 17.21 28.66 -12.88
CA GLN A 49 17.71 27.37 -12.40
C GLN A 49 16.94 26.87 -11.18
N ALA A 50 16.72 27.73 -10.18
CA ALA A 50 16.00 27.37 -8.96
C ALA A 50 14.55 26.96 -9.24
N THR A 51 13.84 27.68 -10.11
CA THR A 51 12.47 27.34 -10.50
C THR A 51 12.40 26.06 -11.34
N ALA A 52 13.37 25.82 -12.23
CA ALA A 52 13.44 24.56 -12.99
C ALA A 52 13.68 23.35 -12.08
N VAL A 53 14.66 23.44 -11.17
CA VAL A 53 14.93 22.38 -10.18
C VAL A 53 13.73 22.14 -9.28
N THR A 54 13.08 23.21 -8.83
CA THR A 54 11.86 23.12 -8.01
C THR A 54 10.73 22.43 -8.75
N LEU A 55 10.50 22.76 -10.03
CA LEU A 55 9.46 22.12 -10.84
C LEU A 55 9.73 20.62 -11.01
N VAL A 56 10.96 20.25 -11.37
CA VAL A 56 11.35 18.83 -11.49
C VAL A 56 11.16 18.10 -10.17
N PHE A 57 11.60 18.70 -9.06
CA PHE A 57 11.41 18.15 -7.72
C PHE A 57 9.92 17.92 -7.41
N VAL A 58 9.05 18.91 -7.66
CA VAL A 58 7.61 18.80 -7.42
C VAL A 58 6.99 17.71 -8.31
N MET A 59 7.39 17.60 -9.57
CA MET A 59 6.92 16.55 -10.48
C MET A 59 7.29 15.16 -9.96
N VAL A 60 8.56 14.95 -9.58
CA VAL A 60 9.03 13.67 -9.04
C VAL A 60 8.34 13.34 -7.71
N ASN A 61 8.18 14.32 -6.82
CA ASN A 61 7.47 14.15 -5.55
C ASN A 61 6.00 13.76 -5.77
N ASN A 62 5.29 14.43 -6.68
CA ASN A 62 3.89 14.14 -6.97
C ASN A 62 3.72 12.79 -7.68
N GLN A 63 4.67 12.41 -8.54
CA GLN A 63 4.64 11.11 -9.23
C GLN A 63 4.85 9.94 -8.26
N ASN A 64 5.68 10.11 -7.22
CA ASN A 64 6.06 9.05 -6.28
C ASN A 64 5.43 9.18 -4.89
N ASN A 65 4.74 10.29 -4.59
CA ASN A 65 4.17 10.62 -3.27
C ASN A 65 5.18 10.40 -2.13
N LEU A 66 6.35 11.04 -2.23
CA LEU A 66 7.44 10.88 -1.24
C LEU A 66 7.17 11.70 0.03
N TYR A 67 6.79 12.97 -0.13
CA TYR A 67 6.59 13.93 0.97
C TYR A 67 5.25 14.65 0.84
N ASP A 68 4.46 14.65 1.91
CA ASP A 68 3.14 15.32 1.96
C ASP A 68 3.22 16.82 2.22
N SER A 69 4.16 17.23 3.07
CA SER A 69 4.29 18.59 3.57
C SER A 69 5.74 19.10 3.52
N TRP A 70 5.90 20.41 3.70
CA TRP A 70 7.21 21.02 3.89
C TRP A 70 7.92 20.53 5.15
N ALA A 71 7.16 20.19 6.20
CA ALA A 71 7.73 19.65 7.43
C ALA A 71 8.32 18.25 7.20
N ASP A 72 7.69 17.44 6.35
CA ASP A 72 8.22 16.13 5.96
C ASP A 72 9.51 16.28 5.13
N LEU A 73 9.52 17.22 4.17
CA LEU A 73 10.67 17.50 3.31
C LEU A 73 11.87 18.05 4.10
N LEU A 74 11.62 18.99 5.02
CA LEU A 74 12.65 19.64 5.83
C LEU A 74 13.03 18.84 7.07
N GLY A 75 12.36 17.71 7.33
CA GLY A 75 12.62 16.87 8.49
C GLY A 75 12.26 17.54 9.83
N THR A 76 11.20 18.35 9.85
CA THR A 76 10.70 19.01 11.08
C THR A 76 9.36 18.44 11.56
N GLY A 77 8.78 17.49 10.83
CA GLY A 77 7.54 16.82 11.20
C GLY A 77 7.67 15.95 12.44
N ASN A 78 6.78 16.16 13.42
CA ASN A 78 6.59 15.26 14.55
C ASN A 78 5.10 15.06 14.80
N HIS A 79 4.66 13.81 14.69
CA HIS A 79 3.27 13.41 14.86
C HIS A 79 3.01 12.68 16.20
N VAL A 80 4.00 12.64 17.09
CA VAL A 80 3.90 11.96 18.38
C VAL A 80 3.73 12.99 19.48
N GLN A 81 2.56 13.02 20.10
CA GLN A 81 2.27 13.88 21.26
C GLN A 81 2.67 13.19 22.57
N GLN A 82 2.53 11.86 22.62
CA GLN A 82 2.91 11.05 23.76
C GLN A 82 3.34 9.66 23.30
N ALA A 83 4.30 9.05 23.99
CA ALA A 83 4.73 7.68 23.75
C ALA A 83 4.86 6.92 25.08
N ALA A 84 3.72 6.60 25.69
CA ALA A 84 3.67 5.86 26.95
C ALA A 84 4.25 4.44 26.81
N ASN A 85 4.73 3.85 27.91
CA ASN A 85 5.10 2.44 27.94
C ASN A 85 3.82 1.59 27.91
N LEU A 86 3.53 0.99 26.76
CA LEU A 86 2.31 0.18 26.57
C LEU A 86 2.47 -1.29 26.96
N GLY A 87 3.64 -1.69 27.47
CA GLY A 87 3.94 -3.08 27.80
C GLY A 87 3.93 -4.00 26.58
N ARG A 88 4.07 -5.33 26.83
CA ARG A 88 4.20 -6.33 25.76
C ARG A 88 2.96 -6.48 24.88
N ASN A 89 1.77 -6.17 25.41
CA ASN A 89 0.52 -6.28 24.67
C ASN A 89 0.21 -5.05 23.80
N GLY A 90 1.03 -3.99 23.89
CA GLY A 90 0.85 -2.77 23.09
C GLY A 90 -0.42 -1.99 23.42
N THR A 91 -1.00 -2.15 24.61
CA THR A 91 -2.23 -1.43 25.01
C THR A 91 -2.11 -0.69 26.33
N GLY A 92 -1.03 -0.84 27.08
CA GLY A 92 -0.88 -0.22 28.39
C GLY A 92 -1.92 -0.70 29.40
N ASN A 93 -2.34 -1.97 29.31
CA ASN A 93 -3.43 -2.59 30.09
C ASN A 93 -4.82 -1.98 29.83
N ILE A 94 -4.98 -1.20 28.76
CA ILE A 94 -6.27 -0.67 28.36
C ILE A 94 -7.08 -1.79 27.70
N SER A 95 -8.27 -2.07 28.24
CA SER A 95 -9.22 -2.96 27.59
C SER A 95 -9.81 -2.27 26.35
N LEU A 96 -9.47 -2.78 25.17
CA LEU A 96 -9.89 -2.22 23.89
C LEU A 96 -11.43 -2.11 23.77
N ASN A 97 -12.15 -3.08 24.34
CA ASN A 97 -13.62 -3.12 24.35
C ASN A 97 -14.26 -2.01 25.19
N ARG A 98 -13.50 -1.38 26.10
CA ARG A 98 -13.96 -0.27 26.96
C ARG A 98 -13.54 1.10 26.44
N LEU A 99 -12.81 1.16 25.32
CA LEU A 99 -12.46 2.44 24.72
C LEU A 99 -13.74 3.11 24.19
N PRO A 100 -14.01 4.38 24.57
CA PRO A 100 -15.21 5.06 24.11
C PRO A 100 -15.16 5.28 22.61
N LYS A 101 -16.34 5.44 22.00
CA LYS A 101 -16.44 5.67 20.55
C LYS A 101 -15.67 6.92 20.14
N VAL A 102 -14.93 6.81 19.04
CA VAL A 102 -14.23 7.94 18.42
C VAL A 102 -15.06 8.42 17.24
N LYS A 103 -15.63 9.63 17.31
CA LYS A 103 -16.34 10.25 16.18
C LYS A 103 -15.42 11.23 15.47
N GLN A 104 -15.39 11.14 14.14
CA GLN A 104 -14.54 11.97 13.29
C GLN A 104 -15.39 12.70 12.25
N ALA A 105 -14.98 13.93 11.97
CA ALA A 105 -15.41 14.64 10.77
C ALA A 105 -14.39 14.37 9.67
N PHE A 106 -14.87 14.12 8.45
CA PHE A 106 -14.04 13.86 7.29
C PHE A 106 -14.19 15.00 6.29
N SER A 107 -13.09 15.35 5.64
CA SER A 107 -13.07 16.29 4.53
C SER A 107 -12.53 15.61 3.26
N PRO A 108 -12.86 16.11 2.07
CA PRO A 108 -12.28 15.57 0.85
C PRO A 108 -10.76 15.81 0.79
N ALA A 109 -9.99 14.76 0.53
CA ALA A 109 -8.55 14.84 0.41
C ALA A 109 -8.11 15.62 -0.84
N GLU A 110 -6.89 16.17 -0.77
CA GLU A 110 -6.27 16.93 -1.86
C GLU A 110 -4.97 16.30 -2.33
N GLY A 111 -4.70 16.47 -3.62
CA GLY A 111 -3.52 15.96 -4.30
C GLY A 111 -3.85 15.02 -5.45
N PRO A 112 -2.83 14.53 -6.18
CA PRO A 112 -2.98 13.59 -7.28
C PRO A 112 -3.78 12.34 -6.88
N GLY A 113 -4.73 11.91 -7.71
CA GLY A 113 -5.55 10.71 -7.48
C GLY A 113 -6.66 10.85 -6.42
N MET A 114 -6.63 11.87 -5.54
CA MET A 114 -7.55 12.00 -4.41
C MET A 114 -9.01 12.30 -4.81
N ARG A 115 -9.24 12.88 -5.98
CA ARG A 115 -10.60 13.16 -6.49
C ARG A 115 -11.11 12.09 -7.46
N ALA A 116 -10.27 11.12 -7.80
CA ALA A 116 -10.64 10.04 -8.70
C ALA A 116 -11.56 9.02 -8.00
N ALA A 117 -12.30 8.25 -8.81
CA ALA A 117 -13.09 7.10 -8.36
C ALA A 117 -14.02 7.35 -7.16
N GLY A 118 -14.69 8.50 -7.11
CA GLY A 118 -15.64 8.84 -6.03
C GLY A 118 -15.04 9.64 -4.87
N GLY A 119 -13.72 9.89 -4.90
CA GLY A 119 -13.02 10.74 -3.94
C GLY A 119 -12.51 9.99 -2.72
N VAL A 120 -11.35 10.42 -2.22
CA VAL A 120 -10.75 10.00 -0.96
C VAL A 120 -11.10 11.02 0.11
N GLU A 121 -11.49 10.55 1.28
CA GLU A 121 -11.77 11.34 2.47
C GLU A 121 -10.54 11.33 3.40
N VAL A 122 -10.36 12.38 4.20
CA VAL A 122 -9.27 12.49 5.17
C VAL A 122 -9.79 13.05 6.49
N THR A 123 -9.20 12.60 7.58
CA THR A 123 -9.36 13.20 8.91
C THR A 123 -8.01 13.26 9.63
N GLN A 124 -7.90 14.19 10.59
CA GLN A 124 -6.81 14.21 11.55
C GLN A 124 -7.23 13.42 12.79
N LEU A 125 -6.60 12.27 13.02
CA LEU A 125 -6.93 11.40 14.15
C LEU A 125 -5.90 11.57 15.28
N LYS A 126 -6.42 11.90 16.46
CA LYS A 126 -5.70 11.84 17.73
C LYS A 126 -5.86 10.45 18.35
N GLY A 127 -4.84 9.62 18.19
CA GLY A 127 -4.73 8.29 18.75
C GLY A 127 -4.68 8.34 20.27
N ARG A 128 -5.69 7.75 20.91
CA ARG A 128 -5.85 7.83 22.37
C ARG A 128 -4.90 6.89 23.10
N VAL A 129 -4.56 5.75 22.48
CA VAL A 129 -3.68 4.75 23.09
C VAL A 129 -2.23 4.99 22.67
N SER A 130 -2.01 5.24 21.37
CA SER A 130 -0.68 5.47 20.82
C SER A 130 -0.09 6.84 21.19
N GLY A 131 -0.95 7.86 21.36
CA GLY A 131 -0.52 9.25 21.49
C GLY A 131 -0.07 9.89 20.18
N VAL A 132 -0.37 9.27 19.04
CA VAL A 132 -0.10 9.79 17.69
C VAL A 132 -1.20 10.77 17.27
N ASP A 133 -0.84 11.87 16.63
CA ASP A 133 -1.75 12.86 16.03
C ASP A 133 -1.38 13.02 14.54
N ALA A 134 -2.14 12.33 13.68
CA ALA A 134 -1.79 12.19 12.27
C ALA A 134 -3.00 12.01 11.35
N GLU A 135 -2.79 12.26 10.05
CA GLU A 135 -3.79 12.09 9.02
C GLU A 135 -4.10 10.61 8.75
N VAL A 136 -5.39 10.32 8.51
CA VAL A 136 -5.86 9.03 8.02
C VAL A 136 -6.76 9.25 6.81
N TYR A 137 -6.40 8.62 5.69
CA TYR A 137 -7.13 8.68 4.43
C TYR A 137 -8.05 7.47 4.29
N VAL A 138 -9.27 7.68 3.80
CA VAL A 138 -10.28 6.64 3.64
C VAL A 138 -10.90 6.73 2.24
N TRP A 139 -10.99 5.62 1.55
CA TRP A 139 -11.76 5.49 0.32
C TRP A 139 -12.84 4.42 0.49
N LEU A 140 -14.06 4.77 0.08
CA LEU A 140 -15.22 3.90 0.23
C LEU A 140 -15.54 3.20 -1.10
N PRO A 141 -15.89 1.91 -1.06
CA PRO A 141 -16.25 1.17 -2.27
C PRO A 141 -17.53 1.77 -2.89
N PRO A 142 -17.74 1.64 -4.21
CA PRO A 142 -18.91 2.23 -4.88
C PRO A 142 -20.23 1.76 -4.27
N GLN A 143 -20.29 0.51 -3.79
CA GLN A 143 -21.43 -0.08 -3.11
C GLN A 143 -21.82 0.62 -1.80
N TYR A 144 -20.91 1.37 -1.17
CA TYR A 144 -21.18 2.00 0.12
C TYR A 144 -22.35 2.99 0.08
N LYS A 145 -22.65 3.57 -1.09
CA LYS A 145 -23.78 4.52 -1.26
C LYS A 145 -25.00 3.88 -1.94
N GLU A 146 -24.93 2.59 -2.27
CA GLU A 146 -26.03 1.90 -2.94
C GLU A 146 -27.11 1.46 -1.93
N PRO A 147 -28.41 1.71 -2.21
CA PRO A 147 -29.50 1.33 -1.30
C PRO A 147 -29.52 -0.15 -0.93
N ALA A 148 -29.12 -1.03 -1.85
CA ALA A 148 -29.03 -2.48 -1.61
C ALA A 148 -28.02 -2.85 -0.50
N TYR A 149 -27.03 -2.00 -0.25
CA TYR A 149 -25.97 -2.23 0.73
C TYR A 149 -26.11 -1.35 1.99
N ARG A 150 -27.26 -0.72 2.21
CA ARG A 150 -27.51 0.20 3.36
C ARG A 150 -27.19 -0.42 4.73
N HIS A 151 -27.36 -1.73 4.87
CA HIS A 151 -27.11 -2.50 6.10
C HIS A 151 -25.89 -3.41 5.99
N HIS A 152 -25.19 -3.38 4.86
CA HIS A 152 -24.00 -4.19 4.67
C HIS A 152 -22.82 -3.56 5.40
N LYS A 153 -22.06 -4.40 6.10
CA LYS A 153 -20.75 -4.08 6.65
C LYS A 153 -19.70 -4.55 5.67
N PHE A 154 -18.72 -3.72 5.41
CA PHE A 154 -17.72 -3.91 4.38
C PHE A 154 -16.40 -4.37 5.01
N PRO A 155 -15.69 -5.33 4.37
CA PRO A 155 -14.34 -5.68 4.79
C PRO A 155 -13.39 -4.49 4.61
N VAL A 156 -12.32 -4.45 5.40
CA VAL A 156 -11.36 -3.34 5.43
C VAL A 156 -9.97 -3.83 5.04
N VAL A 157 -9.29 -3.03 4.22
CA VAL A 157 -7.85 -3.19 3.97
C VAL A 157 -7.14 -1.93 4.42
N GLU A 158 -6.29 -2.07 5.43
CA GLU A 158 -5.36 -1.03 5.86
C GLU A 158 -4.13 -1.01 4.95
N LEU A 159 -3.75 0.16 4.46
CA LEU A 159 -2.81 0.37 3.37
C LEU A 159 -1.58 1.14 3.85
N LEU A 160 -0.43 0.48 3.88
CA LEU A 160 0.81 1.00 4.44
C LEU A 160 1.82 1.35 3.33
N PRO A 161 2.28 2.60 3.22
CA PRO A 161 3.28 2.97 2.22
C PRO A 161 4.68 2.53 2.63
N GLY A 162 5.62 2.57 1.69
CA GLY A 162 7.06 2.42 1.93
C GLY A 162 7.67 3.63 2.65
N TYR A 163 8.96 3.53 2.99
CA TYR A 163 9.75 4.59 3.60
C TYR A 163 10.91 5.02 2.66
N PRO A 164 11.16 6.33 2.51
CA PRO A 164 10.23 7.42 2.80
C PRO A 164 9.00 7.32 1.87
N GLY A 165 7.84 7.77 2.34
CA GLY A 165 6.62 7.75 1.55
C GLY A 165 5.42 8.33 2.27
N SER A 166 4.40 8.65 1.48
CA SER A 166 3.12 9.17 1.96
C SER A 166 2.02 8.11 1.91
N ALA A 167 1.09 8.17 2.86
CA ALA A 167 -0.14 7.38 2.83
C ALA A 167 -0.97 7.62 1.54
N LYS A 168 -0.87 8.83 0.97
CA LYS A 168 -1.51 9.18 -0.31
C LYS A 168 -1.02 8.34 -1.48
N ALA A 169 0.19 7.76 -1.40
CA ALA A 169 0.79 7.00 -2.49
C ALA A 169 -0.10 5.84 -2.98
N TRP A 170 -0.89 5.24 -2.10
CA TRP A 170 -1.86 4.20 -2.46
C TRP A 170 -2.92 4.68 -3.45
N PHE A 171 -3.44 5.90 -3.28
CA PHE A 171 -4.46 6.46 -4.18
C PHE A 171 -3.85 7.30 -5.31
N GLY A 172 -2.70 7.92 -5.08
CA GLY A 172 -1.96 8.71 -6.05
C GLY A 172 -1.11 7.82 -6.97
N SER A 173 0.07 7.40 -6.50
CA SER A 173 1.06 6.68 -7.31
C SER A 173 0.68 5.25 -7.68
N LEU A 174 -0.05 4.54 -6.82
CA LEU A 174 -0.52 3.18 -7.07
C LEU A 174 -1.91 3.13 -7.71
N HIS A 175 -2.63 4.26 -7.78
CA HIS A 175 -3.97 4.35 -8.39
C HIS A 175 -4.96 3.30 -7.84
N ALA A 176 -4.89 2.93 -6.56
CA ALA A 176 -5.62 1.78 -6.04
C ALA A 176 -7.14 1.90 -6.21
N ASN A 177 -7.71 3.05 -5.84
CA ASN A 177 -9.13 3.37 -6.03
C ASN A 177 -9.56 3.28 -7.51
N GLU A 178 -8.78 3.82 -8.44
CA GLU A 178 -9.09 3.79 -9.88
C GLU A 178 -9.02 2.38 -10.47
N GLN A 179 -8.01 1.60 -10.07
CA GLN A 179 -7.84 0.22 -10.52
C GLN A 179 -8.93 -0.71 -9.99
N LEU A 180 -9.38 -0.48 -8.74
CA LEU A 180 -10.31 -1.35 -8.04
C LEU A 180 -11.78 -1.01 -8.32
N LEU A 181 -12.12 0.25 -8.57
CA LEU A 181 -13.49 0.69 -8.86
C LEU A 181 -14.22 -0.19 -9.90
N PRO A 182 -13.69 -0.45 -11.12
CA PRO A 182 -14.39 -1.29 -12.09
C PRO A 182 -14.46 -2.76 -11.66
N LEU A 183 -13.49 -3.25 -10.89
CA LEU A 183 -13.49 -4.63 -10.38
C LEU A 183 -14.55 -4.82 -9.31
N MET A 184 -14.65 -3.87 -8.37
CA MET A 184 -15.69 -3.86 -7.33
C MET A 184 -17.08 -3.72 -7.94
N ARG A 185 -17.29 -2.80 -8.90
CA ARG A 185 -18.59 -2.67 -9.60
C ARG A 185 -19.02 -3.97 -10.29
N SER A 186 -18.07 -4.69 -10.89
CA SER A 186 -18.34 -5.96 -11.56
C SER A 186 -18.41 -7.18 -10.63
N GLY A 187 -18.22 -7.02 -9.32
CA GLY A 187 -18.19 -8.14 -8.36
C GLY A 187 -16.94 -9.03 -8.43
N ARG A 188 -15.91 -8.66 -9.19
CA ARG A 188 -14.65 -9.41 -9.32
C ARG A 188 -13.68 -9.17 -8.15
N VAL A 189 -13.92 -8.12 -7.37
CA VAL A 189 -13.22 -7.79 -6.13
C VAL A 189 -14.29 -7.43 -5.10
N ALA A 190 -14.16 -7.90 -3.86
CA ALA A 190 -15.07 -7.55 -2.78
C ALA A 190 -15.05 -6.02 -2.53
N PRO A 191 -16.17 -5.43 -2.08
CA PRO A 191 -16.26 -3.99 -1.83
C PRO A 191 -15.50 -3.60 -0.56
N PHE A 192 -14.17 -3.49 -0.64
CA PHE A 192 -13.35 -3.12 0.52
C PHE A 192 -13.43 -1.62 0.84
N ILE A 193 -13.51 -1.29 2.12
CA ILE A 193 -13.08 0.03 2.62
C ILE A 193 -11.56 0.04 2.62
N LEU A 194 -10.95 1.06 2.01
CA LEU A 194 -9.50 1.23 1.97
C LEU A 194 -9.10 2.34 2.94
N VAL A 195 -8.17 2.05 3.85
CA VAL A 195 -7.74 2.99 4.89
C VAL A 195 -6.24 3.13 4.83
N ALA A 196 -5.71 4.32 4.54
CA ALA A 196 -4.28 4.59 4.48
C ALA A 196 -3.90 5.59 5.59
N PRO A 197 -3.43 5.12 6.76
CA PRO A 197 -2.92 6.00 7.81
C PRO A 197 -1.48 6.47 7.52
N ARG A 198 -1.10 7.64 8.06
CA ARG A 198 0.30 8.07 8.07
C ARG A 198 1.17 7.06 8.86
N THR A 199 2.29 6.64 8.26
CA THR A 199 3.31 5.77 8.89
C THR A 199 4.61 6.51 9.20
N ASN A 200 4.89 7.60 8.49
CA ASN A 200 5.99 8.52 8.77
C ASN A 200 5.62 9.44 9.94
N LEU A 201 5.84 8.95 11.16
CA LEU A 201 5.46 9.63 12.40
C LEU A 201 6.54 10.55 12.97
N LEU A 202 7.79 10.30 12.59
CA LEU A 202 8.97 11.05 13.03
C LEU A 202 9.79 11.47 11.81
N ALA A 203 10.38 12.65 11.88
CA ALA A 203 11.25 13.14 10.83
C ALA A 203 12.53 12.31 10.69
N GLY A 204 12.90 11.98 9.45
CA GLY A 204 14.19 11.43 9.08
C GLY A 204 14.47 9.99 9.51
N VAL A 205 13.52 9.33 10.19
CA VAL A 205 13.66 7.94 10.67
C VAL A 205 12.44 7.09 10.35
N ASP A 206 12.67 5.82 10.05
CA ASP A 206 11.62 4.81 9.97
C ASP A 206 11.33 4.27 11.37
N THR A 207 10.05 4.17 11.75
CA THR A 207 9.67 3.60 13.05
C THR A 207 9.70 2.07 13.05
N GLY A 208 9.77 1.43 11.87
CA GLY A 208 9.58 -0.02 11.69
C GLY A 208 8.21 -0.50 12.18
N CYS A 209 7.24 0.42 12.23
CA CYS A 209 5.93 0.27 12.84
C CYS A 209 6.00 -0.31 14.26
N ALA A 210 7.04 0.04 15.04
CA ALA A 210 7.28 -0.49 16.38
C ALA A 210 6.72 0.42 17.47
N ASN A 211 6.37 -0.18 18.61
CA ASN A 211 6.24 0.56 19.86
C ASN A 211 7.62 0.70 20.50
N ILE A 212 8.08 1.93 20.68
CA ILE A 212 9.36 2.32 21.26
C ILE A 212 9.06 3.30 22.39
N THR A 213 9.17 2.81 23.62
CA THR A 213 8.87 3.56 24.84
C THR A 213 9.58 4.92 24.85
N GLY A 214 8.82 5.98 25.11
CA GLY A 214 9.36 7.35 25.16
C GLY A 214 9.63 7.98 23.79
N THR A 215 9.46 7.24 22.69
CA THR A 215 9.73 7.73 21.34
C THR A 215 8.49 7.71 20.44
N VAL A 216 7.85 6.55 20.25
CA VAL A 216 6.68 6.40 19.37
C VAL A 216 5.94 5.09 19.63
N ASN A 217 4.61 5.09 19.53
CA ASN A 217 3.81 3.87 19.58
C ASN A 217 3.18 3.54 18.22
N ALA A 218 4.03 3.30 17.21
CA ALA A 218 3.61 3.16 15.81
C ALA A 218 2.81 1.88 15.56
N ASP A 219 3.16 0.78 16.22
CA ASP A 219 2.38 -0.47 16.15
C ASP A 219 0.94 -0.18 16.63
N THR A 220 0.81 0.43 17.81
CA THR A 220 -0.49 0.71 18.44
C THR A 220 -1.35 1.69 17.62
N TRP A 221 -0.71 2.67 16.99
CA TRP A 221 -1.39 3.59 16.09
C TRP A 221 -2.11 2.83 14.97
N LEU A 222 -1.39 1.93 14.30
CA LEU A 222 -1.89 1.12 13.19
C LEU A 222 -2.83 0.00 13.66
N SER A 223 -2.51 -0.65 14.77
CA SER A 223 -3.19 -1.86 15.21
C SER A 223 -4.33 -1.60 16.21
N VAL A 224 -4.53 -0.37 16.69
CA VAL A 224 -5.57 -0.03 17.67
C VAL A 224 -6.33 1.24 17.28
N ASP A 225 -5.65 2.39 17.25
CA ASP A 225 -6.33 3.68 17.15
C ASP A 225 -7.01 3.86 15.78
N VAL A 226 -6.30 3.52 14.70
CA VAL A 226 -6.84 3.60 13.33
C VAL A 226 -8.00 2.62 13.12
N PRO A 227 -7.88 1.30 13.41
CA PRO A 227 -8.99 0.35 13.27
C PRO A 227 -10.21 0.73 14.08
N LYS A 228 -10.00 1.19 15.31
CA LYS A 228 -11.09 1.67 16.17
C LYS A 228 -11.82 2.85 15.54
N MET A 229 -11.09 3.85 15.06
CA MET A 229 -11.68 5.01 14.39
C MET A 229 -12.53 4.56 13.18
N VAL A 230 -12.02 3.62 12.38
CA VAL A 230 -12.74 3.12 11.20
C VAL A 230 -14.04 2.41 11.61
N MET A 231 -13.98 1.49 12.57
CA MET A 231 -15.16 0.76 13.06
C MET A 231 -16.21 1.66 13.72
N ASP A 232 -15.80 2.79 14.33
CA ASP A 232 -16.72 3.73 14.98
C ASP A 232 -17.40 4.71 13.99
N ASN A 233 -16.83 4.92 12.80
CA ASN A 233 -17.31 5.91 11.83
C ASN A 233 -17.89 5.32 10.54
N PHE A 234 -17.51 4.09 10.17
CA PHE A 234 -17.96 3.44 8.94
C PHE A 234 -18.70 2.13 9.21
N ARG A 235 -19.47 1.65 8.22
CA ARG A 235 -20.04 0.29 8.23
C ARG A 235 -18.93 -0.72 7.92
N ALA A 236 -17.96 -0.85 8.82
CA ALA A 236 -16.87 -1.81 8.71
C ALA A 236 -17.23 -3.14 9.39
N GLU A 237 -16.76 -4.23 8.83
CA GLU A 237 -16.79 -5.54 9.50
C GLU A 237 -15.88 -5.55 10.74
N PRO A 238 -16.20 -6.37 11.74
CA PRO A 238 -15.34 -6.51 12.92
C PRO A 238 -14.05 -7.25 12.57
N ALA A 239 -12.98 -6.90 13.28
CA ALA A 239 -11.75 -7.66 13.32
C ALA A 239 -11.91 -8.99 14.08
N PRO A 240 -11.08 -10.02 13.81
CA PRO A 240 -10.08 -10.06 12.74
C PRO A 240 -10.66 -10.42 11.37
N SER A 241 -11.83 -11.08 11.31
CA SER A 241 -12.32 -11.73 10.08
C SER A 241 -12.56 -10.78 8.91
N GLY A 242 -12.94 -9.53 9.20
CA GLY A 242 -13.18 -8.49 8.19
C GLY A 242 -11.98 -7.60 7.88
N TRP A 243 -10.78 -7.91 8.39
CA TRP A 243 -9.63 -7.01 8.34
C TRP A 243 -8.39 -7.65 7.71
N ALA A 244 -7.79 -6.92 6.77
CA ALA A 244 -6.47 -7.21 6.23
C ALA A 244 -5.59 -5.96 6.22
N VAL A 245 -4.29 -6.17 6.07
CA VAL A 245 -3.29 -5.10 5.93
C VAL A 245 -2.43 -5.36 4.70
N ALA A 246 -2.19 -4.33 3.89
CA ALA A 246 -1.38 -4.44 2.68
C ALA A 246 -0.32 -3.34 2.65
N GLY A 247 0.89 -3.69 2.21
CA GLY A 247 1.99 -2.76 2.16
C GLY A 247 2.98 -3.04 1.04
N TYR A 248 3.80 -2.04 0.73
CA TYR A 248 4.98 -2.19 -0.12
C TYR A 248 6.24 -1.67 0.59
N SER A 249 7.41 -2.24 0.29
CA SER A 249 8.69 -1.82 0.90
C SER A 249 8.63 -1.88 2.44
N ALA A 250 9.02 -0.81 3.16
CA ALA A 250 8.86 -0.72 4.61
C ALA A 250 7.42 -0.97 5.09
N GLY A 251 6.41 -0.54 4.31
CA GLY A 251 5.01 -0.85 4.57
C GLY A 251 4.68 -2.34 4.44
N ALA A 252 5.37 -3.08 3.55
CA ALA A 252 5.22 -4.53 3.44
C ALA A 252 5.78 -5.25 4.67
N HIS A 253 6.92 -4.80 5.19
CA HIS A 253 7.44 -5.26 6.47
C HIS A 253 6.40 -5.05 7.59
N CYS A 254 5.85 -3.83 7.69
CA CYS A 254 4.82 -3.51 8.68
C CYS A 254 3.56 -4.36 8.54
N ALA A 255 3.04 -4.54 7.32
CA ALA A 255 1.83 -5.31 7.07
C ALA A 255 1.97 -6.76 7.56
N VAL A 256 3.06 -7.43 7.17
CA VAL A 256 3.32 -8.81 7.57
C VAL A 256 3.57 -8.92 9.07
N LYS A 257 4.37 -8.01 9.64
CA LYS A 257 4.62 -7.93 11.08
C LYS A 257 3.33 -7.77 11.88
N LEU A 258 2.47 -6.83 11.50
CA LEU A 258 1.23 -6.55 12.23
C LEU A 258 0.28 -7.76 12.22
N ALA A 259 0.14 -8.47 11.10
CA ALA A 259 -0.68 -9.68 11.05
C ALA A 259 -0.12 -10.83 11.89
N VAL A 260 1.21 -11.02 11.91
CA VAL A 260 1.86 -12.04 12.75
C VAL A 260 1.78 -11.69 14.24
N ALA A 261 1.94 -10.40 14.58
CA ALA A 261 1.89 -9.91 15.95
C ALA A 261 0.46 -9.91 16.51
N HIS A 262 -0.51 -9.49 15.70
CA HIS A 262 -1.91 -9.25 16.09
C HIS A 262 -2.90 -10.06 15.23
N PRO A 263 -2.87 -11.41 15.29
CA PRO A 263 -3.81 -12.25 14.54
C PRO A 263 -5.26 -12.12 15.05
N ASP A 264 -5.46 -11.51 16.21
CA ASP A 264 -6.77 -11.07 16.74
C ASP A 264 -7.31 -9.83 16.03
N ARG A 265 -6.50 -9.17 15.20
CA ARG A 265 -6.84 -7.90 14.53
C ARG A 265 -6.82 -7.99 13.01
N TYR A 266 -5.95 -8.83 12.45
CA TYR A 266 -5.85 -9.02 10.99
C TYR A 266 -5.90 -10.51 10.63
N ARG A 267 -6.73 -10.85 9.64
CA ARG A 267 -6.86 -12.21 9.11
C ARG A 267 -5.96 -12.47 7.91
N ALA A 268 -5.57 -11.43 7.20
CA ALA A 268 -4.70 -11.53 6.04
C ALA A 268 -3.72 -10.35 5.96
N ALA A 269 -2.55 -10.59 5.37
CA ALA A 269 -1.60 -9.54 5.04
C ALA A 269 -0.99 -9.71 3.65
N VAL A 270 -0.66 -8.58 3.04
CA VAL A 270 0.03 -8.50 1.75
C VAL A 270 1.32 -7.71 1.93
N GLY A 271 2.45 -8.27 1.52
CA GLY A 271 3.73 -7.58 1.44
C GLY A 271 4.32 -7.62 0.04
N MET A 272 4.51 -6.45 -0.58
CA MET A 272 5.16 -6.31 -1.89
C MET A 272 6.58 -5.74 -1.70
N SER A 273 7.62 -6.45 -2.12
CA SER A 273 9.03 -6.05 -1.92
C SER A 273 9.37 -5.75 -0.45
N GLY A 274 8.86 -6.56 0.48
CA GLY A 274 9.09 -6.39 1.92
C GLY A 274 10.29 -7.16 2.45
N TYR A 275 10.63 -6.94 3.71
CA TYR A 275 11.72 -7.62 4.39
C TYR A 275 11.29 -8.13 5.77
N ASN A 276 11.91 -9.20 6.25
CA ASN A 276 11.63 -9.72 7.59
C ASN A 276 12.44 -9.01 8.68
N ASP A 277 13.67 -8.61 8.36
CA ASP A 277 14.56 -8.04 9.35
C ASP A 277 14.52 -6.50 9.30
N PRO A 278 14.17 -5.80 10.40
CA PRO A 278 14.14 -4.33 10.43
C PRO A 278 15.42 -3.64 9.94
N ILE A 279 16.58 -4.29 10.01
CA ILE A 279 17.83 -3.73 9.46
C ILE A 279 17.82 -3.54 7.94
N GLY A 280 16.86 -4.16 7.24
CA GLY A 280 16.62 -3.98 5.81
C GLY A 280 16.29 -2.52 5.46
N GLU A 281 15.82 -1.73 6.42
CA GLU A 281 15.70 -0.28 6.32
C GLU A 281 16.79 0.40 7.15
N ARG A 282 17.64 1.17 6.45
CA ARG A 282 18.87 1.75 7.00
C ARG A 282 18.62 2.62 8.23
N ASN A 283 17.51 3.36 8.22
CA ASN A 283 17.15 4.30 9.28
C ASN A 283 16.02 3.78 10.18
N SER A 284 15.84 2.46 10.29
CA SER A 284 14.78 1.88 11.11
C SER A 284 15.14 1.90 12.60
N LEU A 285 14.35 2.62 13.39
CA LEU A 285 14.42 2.60 14.84
C LEU A 285 14.15 1.20 15.40
N ALA A 286 13.35 0.38 14.70
CA ALA A 286 13.10 -1.01 15.08
C ALA A 286 14.36 -1.88 15.03
N ALA A 287 15.44 -1.43 14.37
CA ALA A 287 16.74 -2.09 14.34
C ALA A 287 17.73 -1.57 15.39
N ALA A 288 17.35 -0.60 16.23
CA ALA A 288 18.28 0.11 17.14
C ALA A 288 18.93 -0.77 18.22
N SER A 289 18.36 -1.95 18.52
CA SER A 289 18.98 -2.93 19.42
C SER A 289 18.62 -4.36 18.99
N PRO A 290 19.42 -5.38 19.36
CA PRO A 290 19.11 -6.78 19.05
C PRO A 290 17.73 -7.22 19.56
N ALA A 291 17.34 -6.78 20.76
CA ALA A 291 16.05 -7.11 21.36
C ALA A 291 14.88 -6.47 20.57
N LEU A 292 15.00 -5.20 20.20
CA LEU A 292 13.97 -4.51 19.42
C LEU A 292 13.88 -5.08 18.00
N ARG A 293 15.01 -5.38 17.37
CA ARG A 293 15.09 -6.01 16.06
C ARG A 293 14.38 -7.36 16.05
N ALA A 294 14.65 -8.21 17.05
CA ALA A 294 14.00 -9.50 17.19
C ALA A 294 12.49 -9.38 17.46
N ALA A 295 12.08 -8.43 18.31
CA ALA A 295 10.67 -8.19 18.64
C ALA A 295 9.85 -7.65 17.46
N ASN A 296 10.50 -7.10 16.42
CA ASN A 296 9.84 -6.54 15.24
C ASN A 296 10.14 -7.32 13.96
N ASN A 297 10.75 -8.50 14.04
CA ASN A 297 11.04 -9.34 12.88
C ASN A 297 9.91 -10.38 12.68
N PRO A 298 9.02 -10.24 11.67
CA PRO A 298 7.91 -11.19 11.45
C PRO A 298 8.33 -12.65 11.31
N TYR A 299 9.51 -12.95 10.75
CA TYR A 299 10.01 -14.32 10.67
C TYR A 299 10.31 -14.89 12.06
N LEU A 300 11.01 -14.13 12.91
CA LEU A 300 11.30 -14.56 14.28
C LEU A 300 10.02 -14.64 15.13
N LEU A 301 9.10 -13.70 14.93
CA LEU A 301 7.80 -13.71 15.60
C LEU A 301 6.99 -14.95 15.21
N LEU A 302 6.88 -15.27 13.92
CA LEU A 302 6.13 -16.43 13.43
C LEU A 302 6.77 -17.73 13.91
N LYS A 303 8.10 -17.88 13.74
CA LYS A 303 8.86 -19.05 14.20
C LYS A 303 8.74 -19.27 15.71
N GLY A 304 8.58 -18.20 16.49
CA GLY A 304 8.41 -18.26 17.94
C GLY A 304 6.99 -18.59 18.43
N LYS A 305 5.98 -18.65 17.54
CA LYS A 305 4.60 -18.97 17.95
C LYS A 305 4.48 -20.46 18.27
N LYS A 306 4.08 -20.78 19.50
CA LYS A 306 3.73 -22.16 19.90
C LYS A 306 2.45 -22.67 19.24
N THR A 307 1.55 -21.77 18.91
CA THR A 307 0.29 -22.07 18.23
C THR A 307 0.25 -21.21 16.97
N PRO A 308 0.34 -21.81 15.77
CA PRO A 308 0.35 -21.06 14.53
C PRO A 308 -0.93 -20.22 14.40
N PRO A 309 -0.83 -18.91 14.11
CA PRO A 309 -1.99 -18.05 14.02
C PRO A 309 -2.80 -18.33 12.74
N PRO A 310 -4.14 -18.18 12.75
CA PRO A 310 -4.96 -18.37 11.55
C PRO A 310 -4.88 -17.14 10.65
N ILE A 311 -3.74 -16.90 10.01
CA ILE A 311 -3.50 -15.78 9.10
C ILE A 311 -3.11 -16.26 7.70
N ALA A 312 -3.48 -15.49 6.69
CA ALA A 312 -3.04 -15.71 5.31
C ALA A 312 -2.08 -14.61 4.87
N LEU A 313 -0.92 -14.98 4.34
CA LEU A 313 0.12 -14.05 3.88
C LEU A 313 0.28 -14.17 2.37
N TYR A 314 0.21 -13.04 1.66
CA TYR A 314 0.64 -12.93 0.27
C TYR A 314 1.91 -12.10 0.22
N ILE A 315 2.99 -12.65 -0.31
CA ILE A 315 4.29 -11.99 -0.36
C ILE A 315 4.80 -12.02 -1.78
N SER A 316 5.08 -10.86 -2.36
CA SER A 316 5.67 -10.76 -3.69
C SER A 316 7.00 -10.02 -3.66
N GLY A 317 7.91 -10.39 -4.55
CA GLY A 317 9.20 -9.74 -4.64
C GLY A 317 10.09 -10.32 -5.73
N GLU A 318 11.18 -9.60 -6.01
CA GLU A 318 12.27 -10.05 -6.87
C GLU A 318 13.39 -10.68 -6.03
N ALA A 319 14.37 -11.32 -6.67
CA ALA A 319 15.53 -11.86 -5.97
C ALA A 319 16.37 -10.74 -5.34
N GLY A 320 16.55 -10.78 -4.02
CA GLY A 320 17.17 -9.71 -3.26
C GLY A 320 16.23 -8.54 -2.95
N ASP A 321 14.96 -8.60 -3.38
CA ASP A 321 13.93 -7.60 -3.11
C ASP A 321 12.60 -8.26 -2.71
N GLY A 322 12.64 -8.98 -1.59
CA GLY A 322 11.48 -9.50 -0.87
C GLY A 322 11.06 -10.93 -1.19
N TYR A 323 11.55 -11.53 -2.27
CA TYR A 323 11.27 -12.95 -2.56
C TYR A 323 11.77 -13.86 -1.44
N GLU A 324 13.02 -13.66 -0.98
CA GLU A 324 13.64 -14.43 0.08
C GLU A 324 12.95 -14.23 1.43
N ALA A 325 12.39 -13.04 1.67
CA ALA A 325 11.61 -12.79 2.88
C ALA A 325 10.33 -13.65 2.88
N GLY A 326 9.67 -13.77 1.72
CA GLY A 326 8.51 -14.63 1.53
C GLY A 326 8.82 -16.11 1.69
N THR A 327 9.89 -16.60 1.05
CA THR A 327 10.29 -18.02 1.16
C THR A 327 10.73 -18.38 2.58
N ALA A 328 11.41 -17.46 3.29
CA ALA A 328 11.76 -17.66 4.69
C ALA A 328 10.53 -17.74 5.60
N LEU A 329 9.50 -16.91 5.37
CA LEU A 329 8.25 -17.02 6.14
C LEU A 329 7.51 -18.32 5.83
N ALA A 330 7.48 -18.73 4.56
CA ALA A 330 6.87 -19.98 4.16
C ALA A 330 7.55 -21.21 4.79
N SER A 331 8.87 -21.17 5.01
CA SER A 331 9.61 -22.29 5.59
C SER A 331 9.38 -22.52 7.08
N VAL A 332 8.83 -21.53 7.79
CA VAL A 332 8.48 -21.62 9.22
C VAL A 332 6.98 -21.56 9.49
N ALA A 333 6.17 -21.40 8.43
CA ALA A 333 4.72 -21.36 8.56
C ALA A 333 4.16 -22.77 8.75
N GLU A 334 3.31 -22.91 9.75
CA GLU A 334 2.57 -24.14 10.04
C GLU A 334 1.07 -23.86 9.98
N ALA A 335 0.27 -24.88 9.64
CA ALA A 335 -1.19 -24.73 9.59
C ALA A 335 -1.74 -24.26 10.96
N PRO A 336 -2.73 -23.34 11.01
CA PRO A 336 -3.50 -22.78 9.88
C PRO A 336 -2.90 -21.54 9.20
N THR A 337 -1.66 -21.15 9.51
CA THR A 337 -0.99 -20.07 8.76
C THR A 337 -0.74 -20.51 7.31
N THR A 338 -1.04 -19.65 6.35
CA THR A 338 -0.74 -19.90 4.92
C THR A 338 0.15 -18.78 4.37
N VAL A 339 1.09 -19.13 3.50
CA VAL A 339 1.99 -18.18 2.85
C VAL A 339 2.02 -18.45 1.36
N HIS A 340 1.56 -17.48 0.58
CA HIS A 340 1.58 -17.47 -0.88
C HIS A 340 2.69 -16.55 -1.36
N VAL A 341 3.77 -17.13 -1.88
CA VAL A 341 4.94 -16.39 -2.36
C VAL A 341 4.89 -16.23 -3.88
N VAL A 342 5.07 -15.01 -4.37
CA VAL A 342 5.07 -14.67 -5.80
C VAL A 342 6.42 -14.10 -6.19
N PHE A 343 7.14 -14.82 -7.03
CA PHE A 343 8.36 -14.32 -7.65
C PHE A 343 8.01 -13.33 -8.77
N LEU A 344 8.67 -12.18 -8.78
CA LEU A 344 8.60 -11.18 -9.84
C LEU A 344 9.99 -11.06 -10.48
N PRO A 345 10.14 -11.38 -11.77
CA PRO A 345 11.43 -11.24 -12.44
C PRO A 345 11.84 -9.77 -12.56
N ARG A 346 13.15 -9.50 -12.64
CA ARG A 346 13.71 -8.14 -12.87
C ARG A 346 13.11 -7.41 -14.07
N SER A 347 12.64 -8.15 -15.07
CA SER A 347 11.96 -7.59 -16.24
C SER A 347 10.68 -6.83 -15.90
N ASP A 348 10.06 -7.13 -14.76
CA ASP A 348 8.79 -6.51 -14.32
C ASP A 348 9.02 -5.18 -13.60
N GLY A 349 10.28 -4.87 -13.27
CA GLY A 349 10.70 -3.61 -12.65
C GLY A 349 11.62 -3.81 -11.43
N GLY A 350 12.21 -2.72 -10.96
CA GLY A 350 12.93 -2.67 -9.68
C GLY A 350 12.05 -2.14 -8.53
N HIS A 351 12.66 -1.84 -7.38
CA HIS A 351 12.03 -1.35 -6.15
C HIS A 351 11.35 0.03 -6.31
N THR A 352 10.27 0.08 -7.08
CA THR A 352 9.64 1.31 -7.58
C THR A 352 8.14 1.13 -7.75
N MET A 353 7.42 2.25 -7.87
CA MET A 353 5.97 2.26 -8.15
C MET A 353 5.59 1.49 -9.42
N ALA A 354 6.48 1.38 -10.40
CA ALA A 354 6.22 0.64 -11.63
C ALA A 354 6.07 -0.87 -11.40
N LEU A 355 6.77 -1.42 -10.40
CA LEU A 355 6.65 -2.82 -10.00
C LEU A 355 5.38 -3.06 -9.16
N TRP A 356 5.05 -2.14 -8.24
CA TRP A 356 3.93 -2.32 -7.31
C TRP A 356 2.55 -1.99 -7.89
N ARG A 357 2.46 -0.94 -8.73
CA ARG A 357 1.17 -0.47 -9.27
C ARG A 357 0.39 -1.57 -10.02
N PRO A 358 0.99 -2.39 -10.90
CA PRO A 358 0.26 -3.44 -11.59
C PRO A 358 -0.28 -4.55 -10.66
N GLN A 359 0.37 -4.76 -9.51
CA GLN A 359 0.02 -5.83 -8.57
C GLN A 359 -1.28 -5.58 -7.81
N VAL A 360 -1.73 -4.33 -7.70
CA VAL A 360 -2.96 -3.95 -6.96
C VAL A 360 -4.13 -4.87 -7.33
N LYS A 361 -4.38 -5.09 -8.63
CA LYS A 361 -5.51 -5.92 -9.07
C LYS A 361 -5.36 -7.39 -8.65
N ALA A 362 -4.15 -7.94 -8.72
CA ALA A 362 -3.87 -9.32 -8.35
C ALA A 362 -4.04 -9.54 -6.84
N VAL A 363 -3.43 -8.65 -6.06
CA VAL A 363 -3.50 -8.64 -4.59
C VAL A 363 -4.95 -8.56 -4.09
N PHE A 364 -5.75 -7.66 -4.62
CA PHE A 364 -7.13 -7.49 -4.15
C PHE A 364 -8.08 -8.60 -4.61
N ARG A 365 -7.77 -9.28 -5.72
CA ARG A 365 -8.45 -10.54 -6.07
C ARG A 365 -8.10 -11.64 -5.09
N TRP A 366 -6.83 -11.76 -4.71
CA TRP A 366 -6.42 -12.71 -3.68
C TRP A 366 -7.07 -12.42 -2.32
N LEU A 367 -7.08 -11.16 -1.87
CA LEU A 367 -7.79 -10.76 -0.65
C LEU A 367 -9.29 -11.07 -0.71
N THR A 368 -9.92 -10.90 -1.88
CA THR A 368 -11.32 -11.28 -2.08
C THR A 368 -11.53 -12.78 -1.86
N LEU A 369 -10.60 -13.63 -2.29
CA LEU A 369 -10.69 -15.08 -2.08
C LEU A 369 -10.45 -15.47 -0.62
N GLU A 370 -9.52 -14.81 0.08
CA GLU A 370 -9.21 -15.16 1.46
C GLU A 370 -10.21 -14.59 2.47
N MET A 371 -10.70 -13.38 2.25
CA MET A 371 -11.67 -12.74 3.13
C MET A 371 -13.12 -13.05 2.73
N GLY A 372 -13.37 -13.32 1.45
CA GLY A 372 -14.72 -13.53 0.90
C GLY A 372 -15.32 -14.92 1.14
N LYS A 373 -14.56 -15.90 1.64
CA LYS A 373 -15.08 -17.22 2.07
C LYS A 373 -16.17 -17.15 3.15
N ASN A 374 -16.41 -15.97 3.73
CA ASN A 374 -17.45 -15.71 4.74
C ASN A 374 -18.70 -14.96 4.22
N HIS A 375 -18.83 -14.67 2.92
CA HIS A 375 -20.00 -13.94 2.38
C HIS A 375 -20.97 -14.86 1.61
N PRO A 376 -22.18 -15.15 2.15
CA PRO A 376 -23.16 -16.05 1.51
C PRO A 376 -23.81 -15.51 0.21
N HIS A 377 -23.41 -14.34 -0.29
CA HIS A 377 -24.08 -13.67 -1.41
C HIS A 377 -23.29 -13.66 -2.72
N ALA A 378 -22.10 -14.27 -2.76
CA ALA A 378 -21.53 -14.68 -4.04
C ALA A 378 -22.33 -15.90 -4.52
N LYS A 379 -23.49 -15.66 -5.16
CA LYS A 379 -24.11 -16.67 -6.02
C LYS A 379 -23.03 -17.10 -7.00
N THR A 380 -22.49 -18.29 -6.77
CA THR A 380 -21.71 -19.05 -7.72
C THR A 380 -22.55 -19.16 -8.97
N GLY A 381 -22.23 -18.33 -9.97
CA GLY A 381 -22.54 -18.64 -11.35
C GLY A 381 -21.87 -19.98 -11.63
N THR A 382 -22.67 -21.03 -11.60
CA THR A 382 -22.28 -22.38 -11.98
C THR A 382 -21.99 -22.34 -13.47
N THR A 383 -20.74 -22.08 -13.84
CA THR A 383 -20.24 -22.45 -15.16
C THR A 383 -20.01 -23.96 -15.09
N THR A 384 -21.07 -24.73 -15.33
CA THR A 384 -20.97 -26.14 -15.67
C THR A 384 -20.15 -26.26 -16.95
N THR A 385 -18.87 -26.58 -16.81
CA THR A 385 -18.07 -27.17 -17.88
C THR A 385 -18.65 -28.56 -18.16
N PRO A 386 -19.09 -28.89 -19.38
CA PRO A 386 -19.54 -30.24 -19.67
C PRO A 386 -18.36 -31.20 -19.54
N HIS A 387 -18.54 -32.24 -18.73
CA HIS A 387 -17.62 -33.36 -18.66
C HIS A 387 -17.52 -34.04 -20.04
N ALA A 388 -16.39 -33.89 -20.72
CA ALA A 388 -16.00 -34.82 -21.77
C ALA A 388 -15.66 -36.16 -21.10
N ARG A 389 -16.36 -37.23 -21.50
CA ARG A 389 -16.11 -38.60 -21.03
C ARG A 389 -14.70 -39.03 -21.43
N SER A 390 -13.91 -39.39 -20.43
CA SER A 390 -12.68 -40.16 -20.55
C SER A 390 -13.01 -41.58 -21.03
N THR A 391 -12.36 -42.04 -22.09
CA THR A 391 -12.20 -43.47 -22.38
C THR A 391 -10.72 -43.80 -22.23
N SER A 392 -10.36 -44.27 -21.05
CA SER A 392 -9.09 -44.94 -20.79
C SER A 392 -9.13 -46.37 -21.34
N GLY A 393 -8.10 -46.75 -22.12
CA GLY A 393 -7.61 -48.13 -22.16
C GLY A 393 -7.86 -48.90 -23.45
N SER A 394 -6.86 -48.98 -24.31
CA SER A 394 -6.34 -50.26 -24.82
C SER A 394 -5.09 -50.03 -25.68
N THR A 395 -4.02 -50.74 -25.32
CA THR A 395 -2.77 -50.86 -26.07
C THR A 395 -2.76 -52.14 -26.91
N HIS A 396 -2.21 -52.01 -28.13
CA HIS A 396 -1.56 -53.00 -29.01
C HIS A 396 -2.23 -54.36 -29.27
N ALA A 397 -2.57 -54.63 -30.55
CA ALA A 397 -1.94 -55.69 -31.35
C ALA A 397 -2.44 -55.69 -32.80
N GLU A 398 -1.48 -55.99 -33.66
CA GLU A 398 -1.47 -56.28 -35.09
C GLU A 398 -2.33 -57.50 -35.48
N LEU A 399 -3.04 -57.46 -36.63
CA LEU A 399 -3.07 -58.51 -37.66
C LEU A 399 -4.14 -58.28 -38.75
N ALA A 400 -3.62 -58.08 -39.96
CA ALA A 400 -4.00 -58.62 -41.27
C ALA A 400 -5.47 -58.80 -41.75
N SER A 401 -5.58 -58.56 -43.07
CA SER A 401 -6.58 -58.98 -44.08
C SER A 401 -7.71 -57.97 -44.32
N GLY A 402 -8.11 -57.64 -45.54
CA GLY A 402 -7.68 -58.06 -46.87
C GLY A 402 -8.61 -57.42 -47.92
N THR A 403 -8.02 -57.16 -49.08
CA THR A 403 -8.65 -57.09 -50.42
C THR A 403 -9.56 -55.92 -50.86
N ALA A 404 -9.04 -55.24 -51.90
CA ALA A 404 -9.65 -54.80 -53.17
C ALA A 404 -10.66 -53.61 -53.12
N SER A 405 -10.70 -52.65 -54.04
CA SER A 405 -10.21 -52.60 -55.43
C SER A 405 -10.10 -51.16 -55.97
N ARG A 406 -9.07 -50.98 -56.80
CA ARG A 406 -8.80 -50.16 -58.00
C ARG A 406 -9.51 -48.81 -58.33
N ALA A 407 -8.63 -48.00 -58.97
CA ALA A 407 -8.81 -47.04 -60.08
C ALA A 407 -8.94 -45.56 -59.66
N GLY A 408 -8.16 -44.62 -60.17
CA GLY A 408 -7.08 -44.63 -61.16
C GLY A 408 -6.56 -43.19 -61.35
N ALA A 409 -5.35 -43.08 -61.93
CA ALA A 409 -4.83 -42.01 -62.83
C ALA A 409 -5.12 -40.52 -62.50
N ALA A 410 -4.23 -39.55 -62.66
CA ALA A 410 -2.88 -39.47 -63.18
C ALA A 410 -2.34 -38.06 -62.84
N ARG A 411 -1.01 -37.96 -62.90
CA ARG A 411 -0.20 -36.74 -62.71
C ARG A 411 -0.03 -35.99 -64.04
N LYS A 412 0.28 -34.69 -63.93
CA LYS A 412 0.69 -33.67 -64.94
C LYS A 412 -0.44 -32.69 -65.27
N ARG A 413 -0.25 -31.37 -65.20
CA ARG A 413 0.99 -30.58 -65.34
C ARG A 413 1.26 -29.67 -64.16
#